data_AF-A0A6P2C3L8-F1
#
_entry.id   AF-A0A6P2C3L8-F1
#
_cell.length_a   1.000
_cell.length_b   1.000
_cell.length_c   1.000
_cell.angle_alpha   90.00
_cell.angle_beta   90.00
_cell.angle_gamma   90.00
#
_symmetry.space_group_name_H-M   'P 1'
#
loop_
_entity.id
_entity.type
_entity.pdbx_description
1 polymer ?
#
loop_
_entity_poly.entity_id
_entity_poly.type
_entity_poly.pdbx_seq_one_letter_code
_entity_poly.pdbx_strand_id
1 'polypeptide(L)'
;MTYRPSTSYAGAYSVEAWVKPGSASKHYQTIFDTRGPTGEYSFDLTLEGSAHQGGQQLHMDVGDGQNWLTTQYGVTFPFAFTTGHWYYIAATVNPGKNAAFL
;
A
#
# COMPACT_ATOMS: atom_id res chain seq x y z
N MET A 1 -10.65 22.64 -5.15
CA MET A 1 -9.37 22.99 -4.52
C MET A 1 -8.74 21.69 -4.07
N THR A 2 -7.61 21.27 -4.64
CA THR A 2 -6.93 20.03 -4.24
C THR A 2 -5.82 20.40 -3.28
N TYR A 3 -5.87 19.88 -2.05
CA TYR A 3 -4.80 20.04 -1.09
C TYR A 3 -3.51 19.40 -1.65
N ARG A 4 -2.42 20.17 -1.68
CA ARG A 4 -1.08 19.68 -2.02
C ARG A 4 -0.16 20.01 -0.85
N PRO A 5 0.40 19.01 -0.15
CA PRO A 5 1.37 19.27 0.91
C PRO A 5 2.59 19.99 0.33
N SER A 6 3.14 20.97 1.06
CA SER A 6 4.35 21.70 0.66
C SER A 6 5.66 20.97 1.00
N THR A 7 5.57 19.92 1.82
CA THR A 7 6.71 19.10 2.29
C THR A 7 6.28 17.65 2.44
N SER A 8 7.23 16.72 2.37
CA SER A 8 7.02 15.31 2.68
C SER A 8 7.00 15.08 4.20
N TYR A 9 6.23 14.08 4.63
CA TYR A 9 6.26 13.61 6.01
C TYR A 9 7.36 12.55 6.18
N ALA A 10 8.17 12.69 7.23
CA ALA A 10 9.20 11.72 7.60
C ALA A 10 9.00 11.33 9.07
N GLY A 11 8.68 10.06 9.34
CA GLY A 11 8.36 9.58 10.68
C GLY A 11 7.62 8.26 10.65
N ALA A 12 7.22 7.76 11.82
CA ALA A 12 6.31 6.63 11.91
C ALA A 12 4.87 7.08 11.63
N TYR A 13 4.14 6.28 10.87
CA TYR A 13 2.74 6.56 10.54
C TYR A 13 1.95 5.27 10.34
N SER A 14 0.63 5.40 10.37
CA SER A 14 -0.33 4.35 10.04
C SER A 14 -1.23 4.80 8.89
N VAL A 15 -1.61 3.85 8.03
CA VAL A 15 -2.64 4.02 7.00
C VAL A 15 -3.72 2.98 7.25
N GLU A 16 -4.95 3.45 7.37
CA GLU A 16 -6.09 2.59 7.74
C GLU A 16 -7.27 2.87 6.80
N ALA A 17 -7.94 1.80 6.37
CA ALA A 17 -9.11 1.93 5.52
C ALA A 17 -10.08 0.75 5.68
N TRP A 18 -11.38 1.05 5.60
CA TRP A 18 -12.38 0.05 5.24
C TRP A 18 -12.42 -0.07 3.73
N VAL A 19 -12.23 -1.29 3.20
CA VAL A 19 -12.24 -1.57 1.76
C VAL A 19 -13.22 -2.68 1.42
N LYS A 20 -13.82 -2.59 0.24
CA LYS A 20 -14.68 -3.64 -0.33
C LYS A 20 -14.17 -3.97 -1.73
N PRO A 21 -13.34 -5.02 -1.91
CA PRO A 21 -12.72 -5.32 -3.19
C PRO A 21 -13.77 -5.61 -4.26
N GLY A 22 -13.60 -5.00 -5.44
CA GLY A 22 -14.47 -5.21 -6.60
C GLY A 22 -14.01 -6.35 -7.51
N SER A 23 -12.74 -6.78 -7.41
CA SER A 23 -12.17 -7.85 -8.23
C SER A 23 -11.19 -8.70 -7.43
N ALA A 24 -11.33 -10.03 -7.51
CA ALA A 24 -10.37 -10.99 -6.94
C ALA A 24 -9.16 -11.24 -7.85
N SER A 25 -9.22 -10.81 -9.11
CA SER A 25 -8.20 -11.12 -10.13
C SER A 25 -7.39 -9.93 -10.59
N LYS A 26 -7.81 -8.68 -10.31
CA LYS A 26 -7.07 -7.50 -10.78
C LYS A 26 -5.66 -7.47 -10.21
N HIS A 27 -4.66 -7.25 -11.06
CA HIS A 27 -3.25 -7.28 -10.68
C HIS A 27 -2.93 -6.31 -9.54
N TYR A 28 -3.27 -5.02 -9.69
CA TYR A 28 -3.15 -4.00 -8.64
C TYR A 28 -4.48 -3.26 -8.42
N GLN A 29 -4.88 -3.12 -7.16
CA GLN A 29 -6.01 -2.33 -6.67
C GLN A 29 -5.55 -1.40 -5.55
N THR A 30 -5.16 -0.18 -5.92
CA THR A 30 -4.71 0.82 -4.95
C THR A 30 -5.82 1.15 -3.95
N ILE A 31 -5.50 1.03 -2.66
CA ILE A 31 -6.33 1.49 -1.55
C ILE A 31 -5.99 2.94 -1.25
N PHE A 32 -4.70 3.23 -1.09
CA PHE A 32 -4.18 4.56 -0.80
C PHE A 32 -2.76 4.67 -1.35
N ASP A 33 -2.44 5.81 -1.96
CA ASP A 33 -1.10 6.16 -2.36
C ASP A 33 -0.82 7.64 -2.08
N THR A 34 0.45 7.96 -1.99
CA THR A 34 0.92 9.35 -1.87
C THR A 34 1.79 9.75 -3.07
N ARG A 35 1.62 9.06 -4.21
CA ARG A 35 2.40 9.35 -5.41
C ARG A 35 1.92 10.67 -6.01
N GLY A 36 2.88 11.50 -6.40
CA GLY A 36 2.61 12.76 -7.08
C GLY A 36 2.70 12.58 -8.59
N PRO A 37 2.12 13.49 -9.41
CA PRO A 37 2.29 13.46 -10.86
C PRO A 37 3.75 13.47 -11.34
N THR A 38 4.66 13.96 -10.49
CA THR A 38 6.11 14.04 -10.74
C THR A 38 6.92 13.45 -9.58
N GLY A 39 6.29 12.75 -8.65
CA GLY A 39 6.90 12.25 -7.42
C GLY A 39 6.67 10.74 -7.30
N GLU A 40 7.76 9.99 -7.27
CA GLU A 40 7.83 8.54 -7.10
C GLU A 40 8.42 8.23 -5.70
N TYR A 41 8.33 6.97 -5.26
CA TYR A 41 9.02 6.49 -4.05
C TYR A 41 8.53 7.10 -2.73
N SER A 42 7.23 7.12 -2.50
CA SER A 42 6.62 7.59 -1.25
C SER A 42 5.96 6.45 -0.47
N PHE A 43 4.68 6.21 -0.72
CA PHE A 43 3.92 5.14 -0.08
C PHE A 43 2.81 4.65 -0.99
N ASP A 44 2.65 3.32 -1.07
CA ASP A 44 1.48 2.66 -1.65
C ASP A 44 0.96 1.58 -0.71
N LEU A 45 -0.36 1.50 -0.60
CA LEU A 45 -1.09 0.37 -0.04
C LEU A 45 -2.04 -0.18 -1.11
N THR A 46 -1.84 -1.43 -1.48
CA THR A 46 -2.49 -2.06 -2.63
C THR A 46 -3.00 -3.45 -2.29
N LEU A 47 -4.16 -3.80 -2.83
CA LEU A 47 -4.64 -5.18 -2.92
C LEU A 47 -4.21 -5.77 -4.25
N GLU A 48 -3.58 -6.93 -4.21
CA GLU A 48 -3.21 -7.68 -5.40
C GLU A 48 -4.10 -8.89 -5.55
N GLY A 49 -4.62 -9.10 -6.76
CA GLY A 49 -5.47 -10.24 -7.09
C GLY A 49 -4.69 -11.41 -7.69
N SER A 50 -5.40 -12.47 -8.01
CA SER A 50 -4.82 -13.71 -8.55
C SER A 50 -4.09 -13.57 -9.89
N ALA A 51 -4.20 -12.45 -10.61
CA ALA A 51 -3.35 -12.19 -11.78
C ALA A 51 -1.92 -11.76 -11.43
N HIS A 52 -1.66 -11.32 -10.20
CA HIS A 52 -0.29 -11.13 -9.71
C HIS A 52 0.35 -12.49 -9.44
N GLN A 53 1.64 -12.63 -9.73
CA GLN A 53 2.40 -13.88 -9.54
C GLN A 53 2.45 -14.35 -8.08
N GLY A 54 2.32 -13.43 -7.12
CA GLY A 54 2.22 -13.72 -5.68
C GLY A 54 0.82 -14.14 -5.23
N GLY A 55 -0.18 -14.12 -6.13
CA GLY A 55 -1.57 -14.41 -5.81
C GLY A 55 -2.25 -13.27 -5.05
N GLN A 56 -3.29 -13.62 -4.29
CA GLN A 56 -4.04 -12.62 -3.52
C GLN A 56 -3.24 -12.17 -2.28
N GLN A 57 -2.89 -10.89 -2.23
CA GLN A 57 -2.08 -10.34 -1.14
C GLN A 57 -2.37 -8.87 -0.86
N LEU A 58 -2.04 -8.45 0.36
CA LEU A 58 -1.80 -7.05 0.71
C LEU A 58 -0.37 -6.72 0.33
N HIS A 59 -0.19 -5.61 -0.37
CA HIS A 59 1.10 -5.12 -0.80
C HIS A 59 1.28 -3.70 -0.31
N MET A 60 2.46 -3.42 0.24
CA MET A 60 2.84 -2.10 0.69
C MET A 60 4.21 -1.74 0.17
N ASP A 61 4.31 -0.57 -0.48
CA ASP A 61 5.59 0.03 -0.82
C ASP A 61 5.85 1.24 0.07
N VAL A 62 7.11 1.39 0.48
CA VAL A 62 7.60 2.52 1.27
C VAL A 62 8.89 3.01 0.64
N GLY A 63 8.99 4.30 0.37
CA GLY A 63 10.17 4.93 -0.21
C GLY A 63 10.66 6.13 0.58
N ASP A 64 11.82 6.65 0.19
CA ASP A 64 12.47 7.83 0.79
C ASP A 64 12.38 9.08 -0.12
N GLY A 65 11.60 9.02 -1.19
CA GLY A 65 11.50 10.04 -2.23
C GLY A 65 12.55 9.92 -3.35
N GLN A 66 13.52 9.00 -3.23
CA GLN A 66 14.52 8.70 -4.25
C GLN A 66 14.52 7.23 -4.66
N ASN A 67 14.25 6.32 -3.71
CA ASN A 67 14.25 4.87 -3.89
C ASN A 67 13.09 4.22 -3.12
N TRP A 68 12.62 3.08 -3.62
CA TRP A 68 11.83 2.16 -2.79
C TRP A 68 12.73 1.54 -1.73
N LEU A 69 12.35 1.69 -0.47
CA LEU A 69 12.99 1.03 0.67
C LEU A 69 12.51 -0.41 0.81
N THR A 70 11.29 -0.67 0.35
CA THR A 70 10.79 -2.02 0.15
C THR A 70 11.50 -2.66 -1.04
N THR A 71 11.94 -3.93 -0.90
CA THR A 71 12.64 -4.66 -1.97
C THR A 71 11.74 -4.90 -3.19
N GLN A 72 12.25 -5.56 -4.25
CA GLN A 72 11.61 -5.74 -5.56
C GLN A 72 10.10 -6.08 -5.59
N TYR A 73 9.54 -6.62 -4.49
CA TYR A 73 8.13 -6.99 -4.36
C TYR A 73 7.39 -6.30 -3.21
N GLY A 74 7.85 -5.15 -2.73
CA GLY A 74 7.18 -4.50 -1.59
C GLY A 74 7.33 -5.30 -0.28
N VAL A 75 6.58 -4.89 0.74
CA VAL A 75 6.21 -5.76 1.87
C VAL A 75 4.87 -6.38 1.53
N THR A 76 4.85 -7.69 1.31
CA THR A 76 3.63 -8.44 0.96
C THR A 76 3.16 -9.33 2.09
N PHE A 77 1.84 -9.41 2.27
CA PHE A 77 1.19 -10.33 3.19
C PHE A 77 0.09 -11.12 2.47
N PRO A 78 0.16 -12.46 2.44
CA PRO A 78 -0.86 -13.29 1.82
C PRO A 78 -2.25 -12.98 2.40
N PHE A 79 -3.20 -12.66 1.53
CA PHE A 79 -4.52 -12.21 1.96
C PHE A 79 -5.59 -12.67 0.96
N ALA A 80 -6.26 -13.76 1.29
CA ALA A 80 -7.33 -14.36 0.49
C ALA A 80 -8.66 -13.59 0.65
N PHE A 81 -8.73 -12.39 0.10
CA PHE A 81 -9.94 -11.58 0.13
C PHE A 81 -11.00 -12.07 -0.86
N THR A 82 -12.26 -11.81 -0.51
CA THR A 82 -13.43 -12.12 -1.33
C THR A 82 -14.02 -10.83 -1.86
N THR A 83 -14.40 -10.82 -3.14
CA THR A 83 -15.09 -9.68 -3.74
C THR A 83 -16.40 -9.39 -3.02
N GLY A 84 -16.66 -8.12 -2.76
CA GLY A 84 -17.91 -7.68 -2.14
C GLY A 84 -17.97 -7.82 -0.61
N HIS A 85 -16.92 -8.32 0.05
CA HIS A 85 -16.81 -8.34 1.51
C HIS A 85 -16.08 -7.08 2.00
N TRP A 86 -16.51 -6.54 3.14
CA TRP A 86 -15.82 -5.43 3.79
C TRP A 86 -14.67 -5.96 4.65
N TYR A 87 -13.51 -5.33 4.51
CA TYR A 87 -12.32 -5.58 5.32
C TYR A 87 -11.84 -4.26 5.89
N TYR A 88 -11.40 -4.28 7.14
CA TYR A 88 -10.62 -3.19 7.71
C TYR A 88 -9.15 -3.58 7.63
N ILE A 89 -8.34 -2.70 7.05
CA ILE A 89 -6.90 -2.92 6.85
C ILE A 89 -6.16 -1.80 7.56
N ALA A 90 -5.15 -2.17 8.35
CA ALA A 90 -4.21 -1.24 8.96
C ALA A 90 -2.78 -1.60 8.56
N ALA A 91 -2.06 -0.63 8.00
CA ALA A 91 -0.65 -0.74 7.68
C ALA A 91 0.14 0.25 8.55
N THR A 92 1.23 -0.21 9.16
CA THR A 92 2.08 0.63 10.02
C THR A 92 3.49 0.67 9.47
N VAL A 93 4.03 1.88 9.37
CA VAL A 93 5.40 2.15 8.93
C VAL A 93 6.16 2.72 10.11
N ASN A 94 7.27 2.06 10.47
CA ASN A 94 8.16 2.51 11.52
C ASN A 94 9.60 2.62 10.98
N PRO A 95 10.19 3.82 10.90
CA PRO A 95 11.56 3.99 10.40
C PRO A 95 12.64 3.21 11.18
N GLY A 96 12.34 2.74 12.41
CA GLY A 96 13.25 1.94 13.24
C GLY A 96 12.96 0.43 13.31
N LYS A 97 11.88 -0.06 12.70
CA LYS A 97 11.49 -1.49 12.65
C LYS A 97 10.73 -1.77 11.34
N ASN A 98 11.08 -2.85 10.64
CA ASN A 98 10.43 -3.29 9.39
C ASN A 98 8.91 -3.05 9.39
N ALA A 99 8.38 -2.57 8.26
CA ALA A 99 6.96 -2.26 8.11
C ALA A 99 6.08 -3.52 8.32
N ALA A 100 4.90 -3.34 8.93
CA ALA A 100 4.04 -4.44 9.37
C ALA A 100 2.55 -4.18 9.10
N PHE A 101 1.83 -5.25 8.80
CA PHE A 101 0.37 -5.26 8.67
C PHE A 101 -0.28 -5.77 9.96
N LEU A 102 -1.47 -5.24 10.28
CA LEU A 102 -2.38 -5.74 11.32
C LEU A 102 -3.75 -6.04 10.72
#